data_AF-Q6NI80-F1
#
_entry.id   AF-Q6NI80-F1
#
_cell.length_a   1.000
_cell.length_b   1.000
_cell.length_c   1.000
_cell.angle_alpha   90.00
_cell.angle_beta   90.00
_cell.angle_gamma   90.00
#
_symmetry.space_group_name_H-M   'P 1'
#
loop_
_entity.id
_entity.type
_entity.pdbx_description
1 polymer ?
#
loop_
_entity_poly.entity_id
_entity_poly.type
_entity_poly.pdbx_seq_one_letter_code
_entity_poly.pdbx_strand_id
1 'polypeptide(L)'
;MSITAQLAALAGHGIELAKEIFAHGTSLKSKEDLAAVLGFDPTRVGRYQKTAKALFGPTDQPQLRAQAIAIAQKNNFSIDVLALINCKVGRLADAPLREEFRLELHRFAVDNSYTAIKQFANDQLEKRNGPNPARQHSLRYARFSHHPDANGMRYLITSLPDETMTAIEAKLVDKAKAHKSDTISM
;
A
#
# COMPACT_ATOMS: atom_id res chain seq x y z
N MET A 1 7.35 -2.85 34.11
CA MET A 1 6.75 -2.35 32.85
C MET A 1 5.94 -3.49 32.25
N SER A 2 4.71 -3.26 31.79
CA SER A 2 3.93 -4.32 31.11
C SER A 2 4.51 -4.62 29.73
N ILE A 3 4.28 -5.84 29.21
CA ILE A 3 4.70 -6.22 27.85
C ILE A 3 4.13 -5.26 26.80
N THR A 4 2.91 -4.78 27.00
CA THR A 4 2.26 -3.78 26.14
C THR A 4 3.02 -2.46 26.12
N ALA A 5 3.52 -1.98 27.27
CA ALA A 5 4.31 -0.75 27.34
C ALA A 5 5.67 -0.89 26.63
N GLN A 6 6.31 -2.05 26.74
CA GLN A 6 7.55 -2.35 26.02
C GLN A 6 7.33 -2.41 24.51
N LEU A 7 6.27 -3.08 24.06
CA LEU A 7 5.90 -3.14 22.64
C LEU A 7 5.53 -1.75 22.10
N ALA A 8 4.83 -0.92 22.88
CA ALA A 8 4.50 0.45 22.49
C ALA A 8 5.76 1.32 22.34
N ALA A 9 6.72 1.19 23.26
CA ALA A 9 8.01 1.88 23.16
C ALA A 9 8.78 1.45 21.90
N LEU A 10 8.91 0.14 21.67
CA LEU A 10 9.56 -0.41 20.47
C LEU A 10 8.88 0.03 19.17
N ALA A 11 7.53 0.04 19.16
CA ALA A 11 6.76 0.50 18.01
C ALA A 11 7.00 1.98 17.68
N GLY A 12 7.44 2.78 18.65
CA GLY A 12 7.74 4.20 18.48
C GLY A 12 9.06 4.50 17.77
N HIS A 13 9.95 3.51 17.63
CA HIS A 13 11.29 3.68 17.06
C HIS A 13 11.35 3.44 15.54
N GLY A 14 10.33 3.90 14.80
CA GLY A 14 10.22 3.63 13.37
C GLY A 14 11.34 4.27 12.54
N ILE A 15 11.85 5.44 12.96
CA ILE A 15 12.96 6.11 12.25
C ILE A 15 14.28 5.39 12.50
N GLU A 16 14.56 4.98 13.73
CA GLU A 16 15.74 4.18 14.07
C GLU A 16 15.73 2.86 13.30
N LEU A 17 14.60 2.15 13.30
CA LEU A 17 14.44 0.92 12.53
C LEU A 17 14.62 1.16 11.02
N ALA A 18 14.05 2.23 10.46
CA ALA A 18 14.24 2.56 9.05
C ALA A 18 15.73 2.84 8.73
N LYS A 19 16.45 3.47 9.66
CA LYS A 19 17.88 3.78 9.52
C LYS A 19 18.73 2.50 9.56
N GLU A 20 18.43 1.58 10.47
CA GLU A 20 19.09 0.26 10.54
C GLU A 20 18.84 -0.56 9.27
N ILE A 21 17.60 -0.61 8.80
CA ILE A 21 17.24 -1.29 7.54
C ILE A 21 18.00 -0.67 6.36
N PHE A 22 18.15 0.66 6.32
CA PHE A 22 18.93 1.32 5.27
C PHE A 22 20.41 0.93 5.32
N ALA A 23 21.00 0.90 6.52
CA ALA A 23 22.40 0.55 6.73
C ALA A 23 22.70 -0.93 6.39
N HIS A 24 21.77 -1.84 6.67
CA HIS A 24 21.85 -3.26 6.29
C HIS A 24 21.73 -3.46 4.77
N GLY A 25 21.20 -2.47 4.05
CA GLY A 25 21.08 -2.47 2.60
C GLY A 25 19.68 -2.85 2.08
N THR A 26 19.50 -2.63 0.78
CA THR A 26 18.20 -2.76 0.09
C THR A 26 18.23 -3.78 -1.05
N SER A 27 19.13 -4.76 -0.99
CA SER A 27 19.26 -5.86 -1.96
C SER A 27 18.27 -6.99 -1.67
N LEU A 28 18.07 -7.89 -2.65
CA LEU A 28 17.22 -9.08 -2.47
C LEU A 28 17.71 -9.96 -1.31
N LYS A 29 19.03 -10.21 -1.24
CA LYS A 29 19.65 -10.96 -0.15
C LYS A 29 19.41 -10.31 1.21
N SER A 30 19.66 -8.99 1.32
CA SER A 30 19.41 -8.26 2.58
C SER A 30 17.95 -8.29 3.02
N LYS A 31 17.00 -8.40 2.08
CA LYS A 31 15.57 -8.52 2.38
C LYS A 31 15.24 -9.87 3.02
N GLU A 32 15.83 -10.96 2.51
CA GLU A 32 15.66 -12.30 3.06
C GLU A 32 16.33 -12.43 4.43
N ASP A 33 17.55 -11.90 4.57
CA ASP A 33 18.28 -11.88 5.84
C ASP A 33 17.49 -11.11 6.92
N LEU A 34 17.01 -9.90 6.61
CA LEU A 34 16.20 -9.09 7.53
C LEU A 34 14.84 -9.73 7.85
N ALA A 35 14.23 -10.42 6.89
CA ALA A 35 12.97 -11.14 7.12
C ALA A 35 13.16 -12.26 8.16
N ALA A 36 14.25 -13.02 8.07
CA ALA A 36 14.59 -14.04 9.05
C ALA A 36 14.86 -13.44 10.44
N VAL A 37 15.64 -12.36 10.52
CA VAL A 37 16.00 -11.71 11.80
C VAL A 37 14.79 -11.10 12.50
N LEU A 38 13.92 -10.41 11.75
CA LEU A 38 12.76 -9.70 12.30
C LEU A 38 11.53 -10.59 12.45
N GLY A 39 11.55 -11.82 11.94
CA GLY A 39 10.39 -12.72 11.92
C GLY A 39 9.22 -12.18 11.08
N PHE A 40 9.50 -11.37 10.06
CA PHE A 40 8.50 -10.81 9.15
C PHE A 40 8.50 -11.48 7.79
N ASP A 41 7.36 -11.44 7.09
CA ASP A 41 7.33 -11.89 5.71
C ASP A 41 8.21 -10.99 4.81
N PRO A 42 8.86 -11.56 3.77
CA PRO A 42 9.73 -10.78 2.88
C PRO A 42 9.02 -9.63 2.15
N THR A 43 7.70 -9.68 1.97
CA THR A 43 6.95 -8.60 1.31
C THR A 43 6.85 -7.38 2.22
N ARG A 44 6.60 -7.58 3.52
CA ARG A 44 6.61 -6.52 4.53
C ARG A 44 7.99 -5.90 4.67
N VAL A 45 9.05 -6.71 4.74
CA VAL A 45 10.43 -6.19 4.78
C VAL A 45 10.78 -5.39 3.52
N GLY A 46 10.38 -5.87 2.34
CA GLY A 46 10.55 -5.12 1.09
C GLY A 46 9.86 -3.75 1.11
N ARG A 47 8.71 -3.63 1.79
CA ARG A 47 8.05 -2.33 1.99
C ARG A 47 8.86 -1.42 2.91
N TYR A 48 9.44 -1.94 3.98
CA TYR A 48 10.29 -1.17 4.88
C TYR A 48 11.60 -0.74 4.21
N GLN A 49 12.24 -1.59 3.42
CA GLN A 49 13.43 -1.22 2.63
C GLN A 49 13.14 -0.08 1.65
N LYS A 50 11.98 -0.10 0.96
CA LYS A 50 11.56 1.02 0.10
C LYS A 50 11.36 2.32 0.88
N THR A 51 10.88 2.21 2.12
CA THR A 51 10.65 3.35 3.01
C THR A 51 11.97 3.92 3.52
N ALA A 52 12.86 3.05 4.01
CA ALA A 52 14.22 3.37 4.40
C ALA A 52 14.99 4.07 3.27
N LYS A 53 14.96 3.52 2.05
CA LYS A 53 15.58 4.14 0.87
C LYS A 53 15.00 5.52 0.55
N ALA A 54 13.70 5.71 0.71
CA ALA A 54 13.05 6.99 0.45
C ALA A 54 13.36 8.06 1.52
N LEU A 55 13.71 7.65 2.75
CA LEU A 55 14.06 8.56 3.85
C LEU A 55 15.57 8.87 3.90
N PHE A 56 16.43 7.94 3.52
CA PHE A 56 17.88 8.09 3.69
C PHE A 56 18.69 8.02 2.39
N GLY A 57 18.04 7.74 1.26
CA GLY A 57 18.67 7.81 -0.06
C GLY A 57 18.83 9.25 -0.59
N PRO A 58 19.38 9.43 -1.79
CA PRO A 58 19.54 10.75 -2.42
C PRO A 58 18.22 11.51 -2.64
N THR A 59 18.30 12.84 -2.69
CA THR A 59 17.18 13.73 -3.03
C THR A 59 17.62 15.13 -3.40
N ASP A 60 16.81 15.79 -4.22
CA ASP A 60 16.99 17.18 -4.62
C ASP A 60 16.51 18.17 -3.54
N GLN A 61 15.71 17.73 -2.56
CA GLN A 61 15.18 18.59 -1.48
C GLN A 61 15.49 18.01 -0.09
N PRO A 62 16.78 17.90 0.29
CA PRO A 62 17.19 17.26 1.54
C PRO A 62 16.65 17.98 2.79
N GLN A 63 16.43 19.29 2.71
CA GLN A 63 15.94 20.10 3.83
C GLN A 63 14.49 19.74 4.22
N LEU A 64 13.59 19.54 3.25
CA LEU A 64 12.22 19.12 3.52
C LEU A 64 12.18 17.70 4.09
N ARG A 65 13.06 16.83 3.60
CA ARG A 65 13.18 15.48 4.13
C ARG A 65 13.66 15.47 5.58
N ALA A 66 14.68 16.25 5.89
CA ALA A 66 15.20 16.38 7.24
C ALA A 66 14.11 16.87 8.21
N GLN A 67 13.27 17.83 7.79
CA GLN A 67 12.12 18.28 8.58
C GLN A 67 11.09 17.17 8.81
N ALA A 68 10.76 16.38 7.77
CA ALA A 68 9.82 15.27 7.90
C ALA A 68 10.36 14.19 8.87
N ILE A 69 11.65 13.85 8.77
CA ILE A 69 12.33 12.91 9.67
C ILE A 69 12.30 13.43 11.11
N ALA A 70 12.61 14.71 11.33
CA ALA A 70 12.58 15.32 12.66
C ALA A 70 11.18 15.26 13.30
N ILE A 71 10.11 15.48 12.51
CA ILE A 71 8.73 15.33 12.99
C ILE A 71 8.45 13.87 13.38
N ALA A 72 8.81 12.90 12.54
CA ALA A 72 8.60 11.49 12.84
C ALA A 72 9.35 11.03 14.10
N GLN A 73 10.60 11.47 14.28
CA GLN A 73 11.40 11.16 15.47
C GLN A 73 10.78 11.77 16.72
N LYS A 74 10.44 13.06 16.69
CA LYS A 74 9.86 13.77 17.85
C LYS A 74 8.56 13.13 18.32
N ASN A 75 7.77 12.57 17.40
CA ASN A 75 6.45 12.01 17.68
C ASN A 75 6.43 10.48 17.68
N ASN A 76 7.60 9.82 17.73
CA ASN A 76 7.74 8.36 17.81
C ASN A 76 6.89 7.61 16.77
N PHE A 77 6.99 7.99 15.50
CA PHE A 77 6.23 7.33 14.44
C PHE A 77 6.71 5.89 14.26
N SER A 78 5.77 4.96 14.13
CA SER A 78 6.07 3.58 13.78
C SER A 78 6.47 3.41 12.33
N ILE A 79 7.24 2.36 12.03
CA ILE A 79 7.66 2.04 10.66
C ILE A 79 6.47 1.82 9.72
N ASP A 80 5.34 1.33 10.23
CA ASP A 80 4.12 1.13 9.45
C ASP A 80 3.48 2.46 9.03
N VAL A 81 3.51 3.48 9.90
CA VAL A 81 3.07 4.85 9.56
C VAL A 81 3.98 5.44 8.48
N LEU A 82 5.30 5.32 8.65
CA LEU A 82 6.28 5.79 7.67
C LEU A 82 6.09 5.09 6.31
N ALA A 83 5.85 3.78 6.32
CA ALA A 83 5.62 2.99 5.13
C ALA A 83 4.30 3.32 4.43
N LEU A 84 3.25 3.62 5.19
CA LEU A 84 1.98 4.14 4.66
C LEU A 84 2.22 5.46 3.92
N ILE A 85 2.87 6.42 4.57
CA ILE A 85 3.18 7.73 3.99
C ILE A 85 4.01 7.57 2.72
N ASN A 86 5.11 6.79 2.77
CA ASN A 86 5.96 6.54 1.61
C ASN A 86 5.20 5.92 0.43
N CYS A 87 4.27 4.98 0.71
CA CYS A 87 3.42 4.40 -0.32
C CYS A 87 2.57 5.45 -1.06
N LYS A 88 2.10 6.48 -0.35
CA LYS A 88 1.29 7.56 -0.93
C LYS A 88 2.15 8.57 -1.68
N VAL A 89 3.28 8.97 -1.09
CA VAL A 89 4.25 9.87 -1.72
C VAL A 89 4.75 9.29 -3.04
N GLY A 90 5.08 7.99 -3.08
CA GLY A 90 5.52 7.31 -4.30
C GLY A 90 4.45 7.20 -5.40
N ARG A 91 3.17 7.44 -5.08
CA ARG A 91 2.06 7.47 -6.04
C ARG A 91 1.73 8.87 -6.55
N LEU A 92 2.35 9.91 -5.99
CA LEU A 92 2.21 11.26 -6.52
C LEU A 92 2.81 11.31 -7.93
N ALA A 93 2.01 11.75 -8.90
CA ALA A 93 2.39 11.81 -10.30
C ALA A 93 3.50 12.84 -10.53
N ASP A 94 3.36 14.01 -9.90
CA ASP A 94 4.37 15.06 -9.90
C ASP A 94 5.52 14.71 -8.94
N ALA A 95 6.65 14.25 -9.50
CA ALA A 95 7.81 13.80 -8.74
C ALA A 95 8.51 14.92 -7.95
N PRO A 96 8.73 16.12 -8.52
CA PRO A 96 9.23 17.29 -7.79
C PRO A 96 8.48 17.60 -6.48
N LEU A 97 7.16 17.40 -6.42
CA LEU A 97 6.35 17.73 -5.23
C LEU A 97 6.36 16.66 -4.12
N ARG A 98 7.12 15.58 -4.28
CA ARG A 98 7.09 14.44 -3.35
C ARG A 98 7.62 14.75 -1.96
N GLU A 99 8.66 15.57 -1.84
CA GLU A 99 9.22 15.94 -0.53
C GLU A 99 8.28 16.86 0.25
N GLU A 100 7.66 17.83 -0.43
CA GLU A 100 6.60 18.68 0.13
C GLU A 100 5.40 17.85 0.62
N PHE A 101 4.94 16.91 -0.21
CA PHE A 101 3.84 16.02 0.15
C PHE A 101 4.20 15.12 1.34
N ARG A 102 5.43 14.60 1.39
CA ARG A 102 5.88 13.81 2.56
C ARG A 102 5.82 14.64 3.84
N LEU A 103 6.31 15.88 3.79
CA LEU A 103 6.32 16.78 4.94
C LEU A 103 4.90 17.09 5.43
N GLU A 104 3.97 17.36 4.52
CA GLU A 104 2.55 17.55 4.84
C GLU A 104 1.96 16.32 5.55
N LEU A 105 2.19 15.13 5.00
CA LEU A 105 1.67 13.89 5.61
C LEU A 105 2.29 13.61 6.98
N HIS A 106 3.56 13.96 7.20
CA HIS A 106 4.20 13.83 8.51
C HIS A 106 3.61 14.81 9.53
N ARG A 107 3.33 16.05 9.13
CA ARG A 107 2.66 17.04 9.98
C ARG A 107 1.25 16.59 10.36
N PHE A 108 0.48 16.07 9.40
CA PHE A 108 -0.86 15.57 9.67
C PHE A 108 -0.85 14.37 10.62
N ALA A 109 0.15 13.50 10.52
CA ALA A 109 0.22 12.27 11.31
C ALA A 109 0.47 12.46 12.82
N VAL A 110 0.86 13.66 13.29
CA VAL A 110 1.24 13.90 14.70
C VAL A 110 0.13 13.53 15.68
N ASP A 111 -1.12 13.94 15.41
CA ASP A 111 -2.26 13.74 16.31
C ASP A 111 -3.35 12.86 15.71
N ASN A 112 -3.03 12.13 14.64
CA ASN A 112 -4.01 11.37 13.87
C ASN A 112 -3.75 9.86 13.90
N SER A 113 -4.83 9.10 13.94
CA SER A 113 -4.76 7.64 13.87
C SER A 113 -4.29 7.17 12.49
N TYR A 114 -3.80 5.93 12.41
CA TYR A 114 -3.39 5.30 11.15
C TYR A 114 -4.50 5.37 10.07
N THR A 115 -5.75 5.15 10.46
CA THR A 115 -6.90 5.20 9.55
C THR A 115 -7.16 6.62 9.04
N ALA A 116 -7.08 7.61 9.92
CA ALA A 116 -7.22 9.02 9.55
C ALA A 116 -6.09 9.47 8.60
N ILE A 117 -4.84 9.09 8.88
CA ILE A 117 -3.68 9.36 8.00
C ILE A 117 -3.93 8.77 6.61
N LYS A 118 -4.38 7.51 6.55
CA LYS A 118 -4.64 6.82 5.28
C LYS A 118 -5.74 7.50 4.47
N GLN A 119 -6.82 7.94 5.13
CA GLN A 119 -7.93 8.65 4.51
C GLN A 119 -7.43 9.98 3.93
N PHE A 120 -6.84 10.84 4.77
CA PHE A 120 -6.31 12.13 4.38
C PHE A 120 -5.32 12.02 3.21
N ALA A 121 -4.39 11.07 3.29
CA ALA A 121 -3.40 10.88 2.23
C ALA A 121 -4.02 10.39 0.89
N ASN A 122 -5.14 9.65 0.92
CA ASN A 122 -5.86 9.32 -0.31
C ASN A 122 -6.52 10.55 -0.90
N ASP A 123 -7.21 11.34 -0.08
CA ASP A 123 -7.96 12.51 -0.52
C ASP A 123 -7.02 13.55 -1.12
N GLN A 124 -5.87 13.80 -0.47
CA GLN A 124 -4.85 14.72 -0.99
C GLN A 124 -4.18 14.20 -2.26
N LEU A 125 -3.95 12.89 -2.35
CA LEU A 125 -3.39 12.28 -3.57
C LEU A 125 -4.36 12.40 -4.75
N GLU A 126 -5.66 12.20 -4.52
CA GLU A 126 -6.71 12.34 -5.54
C GLU A 126 -6.85 13.79 -6.00
N LYS A 127 -6.85 14.75 -5.07
CA LYS A 127 -6.88 16.19 -5.42
C LYS A 127 -5.69 16.59 -6.29
N ARG A 128 -4.49 16.07 -6.02
CA ARG A 128 -3.26 16.44 -6.74
C ARG A 128 -3.06 15.74 -8.06
N ASN A 129 -3.31 14.44 -8.10
CA ASN A 129 -3.19 13.67 -9.34
C ASN A 129 -4.39 13.89 -10.27
N GLY A 130 -5.46 14.51 -9.78
CA GLY A 130 -6.75 14.55 -10.44
C GLY A 130 -7.43 13.18 -10.45
N PRO A 131 -8.64 13.10 -11.06
CA PRO A 131 -9.35 11.85 -11.20
C PRO A 131 -8.49 10.84 -11.95
N ASN A 132 -8.14 9.73 -11.29
CA ASN A 132 -7.40 8.65 -11.93
C ASN A 132 -8.27 8.07 -13.06
N PRO A 133 -7.82 8.12 -14.33
CA PRO A 133 -8.58 7.55 -15.44
C PRO A 133 -9.00 6.11 -15.15
N ALA A 134 -8.10 5.28 -14.59
CA ALA A 134 -8.35 3.88 -14.24
C ALA A 134 -9.43 3.65 -13.15
N ARG A 135 -9.90 4.72 -12.49
CA ARG A 135 -11.02 4.69 -11.55
C ARG A 135 -12.26 5.42 -12.07
N GLN A 136 -12.20 6.03 -13.25
CA GLN A 136 -13.40 6.58 -13.86
C GLN A 136 -14.37 5.43 -14.15
N HIS A 137 -15.64 5.60 -13.79
CA HIS A 137 -16.71 4.64 -14.12
C HIS A 137 -16.81 4.36 -15.63
N SER A 138 -16.27 5.25 -16.47
CA SER A 138 -16.14 5.07 -17.93
C SER A 138 -15.11 4.00 -18.33
N LEU A 139 -14.10 3.73 -17.48
CA LEU A 139 -13.12 2.67 -17.71
C LEU A 139 -13.61 1.37 -17.07
N ARG A 140 -14.57 0.79 -17.80
CA ARG A 140 -15.00 -0.60 -17.78
C ARG A 140 -13.83 -1.54 -17.47
N TYR A 141 -13.78 -2.11 -16.27
CA TYR A 141 -12.70 -3.01 -15.90
C TYR A 141 -13.26 -4.39 -15.57
N ALA A 142 -12.59 -5.40 -16.12
CA ALA A 142 -12.77 -6.81 -15.78
C ALA A 142 -11.50 -7.27 -15.09
N ARG A 143 -11.63 -7.75 -13.85
CA ARG A 143 -10.53 -8.30 -13.06
C ARG A 143 -10.76 -9.78 -12.86
N PHE A 144 -9.81 -10.59 -13.30
CA PHE A 144 -9.77 -12.01 -13.00
C PHE A 144 -8.92 -12.27 -11.75
N SER A 145 -9.31 -13.24 -10.93
CA SER A 145 -8.40 -13.75 -9.90
C SER A 145 -7.19 -14.40 -10.56
N HIS A 146 -5.98 -14.06 -10.10
CA HIS A 146 -4.73 -14.61 -10.65
C HIS A 146 -4.54 -16.08 -10.29
N HIS A 147 -4.98 -16.47 -9.09
CA HIS A 147 -4.91 -17.83 -8.59
C HIS A 147 -6.32 -18.35 -8.28
N PRO A 148 -6.52 -19.68 -8.33
CA PRO A 148 -7.72 -20.30 -7.80
C PRO A 148 -7.80 -20.12 -6.28
N ASP A 149 -9.03 -20.16 -5.73
CA ASP A 149 -9.28 -20.19 -4.29
C ASP A 149 -9.00 -21.59 -3.70
N ALA A 150 -9.29 -21.76 -2.40
CA ALA A 150 -9.12 -23.04 -1.71
C ALA A 150 -9.96 -24.19 -2.30
N ASN A 151 -10.99 -23.87 -3.08
CA ASN A 151 -11.85 -24.84 -3.76
C ASN A 151 -11.49 -25.02 -5.25
N GLY A 152 -10.39 -24.42 -5.72
CA GLY A 152 -10.00 -24.49 -7.13
C GLY A 152 -10.70 -23.47 -8.04
N MET A 153 -11.48 -22.55 -7.49
CA MET A 153 -12.34 -21.62 -8.22
C MET A 153 -11.62 -20.32 -8.59
N ARG A 154 -11.88 -19.82 -9.80
CA ARG A 154 -11.44 -18.48 -10.22
C ARG A 154 -12.62 -17.53 -10.34
N TYR A 155 -12.38 -16.26 -10.05
CA TYR A 155 -13.42 -15.24 -10.03
C TYR A 155 -13.17 -14.18 -11.10
N LEU A 156 -14.25 -13.67 -11.67
CA LEU A 156 -14.28 -12.47 -12.49
C LEU A 156 -15.09 -11.40 -11.74
N ILE A 157 -14.49 -10.22 -11.56
CA ILE A 157 -15.18 -9.03 -11.06
C ILE A 157 -15.19 -8.03 -12.19
N THR A 158 -16.36 -7.60 -12.63
CA THR A 158 -16.49 -6.60 -13.71
C THR A 158 -17.44 -5.50 -13.30
N SER A 159 -17.21 -4.29 -13.82
CA SER A 159 -18.10 -3.14 -13.66
C SER A 159 -18.40 -2.56 -15.03
N LEU A 160 -19.66 -2.68 -15.47
CA LEU A 160 -20.14 -2.25 -16.79
C LEU A 160 -21.49 -1.53 -16.64
N PRO A 161 -21.95 -0.75 -17.64
CA PRO A 161 -23.31 -0.24 -17.67
C PRO A 161 -24.34 -1.36 -17.55
N ASP A 162 -25.48 -1.05 -16.92
CA ASP A 162 -26.53 -2.03 -16.58
C ASP A 162 -26.95 -2.88 -17.78
N GLU A 163 -27.30 -2.24 -18.90
CA GLU A 163 -27.68 -2.93 -20.15
C GLU A 163 -26.61 -3.93 -20.64
N THR A 164 -25.33 -3.57 -20.50
CA THR A 164 -24.22 -4.46 -20.88
C THR A 164 -24.07 -5.61 -19.88
N MET A 165 -24.24 -5.35 -18.57
CA MET A 165 -24.22 -6.37 -17.54
C MET A 165 -25.35 -7.38 -17.73
N THR A 166 -26.58 -6.91 -17.99
CA THR A 166 -27.75 -7.77 -18.22
C THR A 166 -27.53 -8.70 -19.43
N ALA A 167 -26.96 -8.18 -20.52
CA ALA A 167 -26.66 -8.99 -21.70
C ALA A 167 -25.58 -10.06 -21.44
N ILE A 168 -24.59 -9.76 -20.59
CA ILE A 168 -23.56 -10.73 -20.17
C ILE A 168 -24.14 -11.76 -19.21
N GLU A 169 -24.94 -11.33 -18.24
CA GLU A 169 -25.61 -12.20 -17.28
C GLU A 169 -26.47 -13.25 -17.99
N ALA A 170 -27.32 -12.84 -18.94
CA ALA A 170 -28.15 -13.76 -19.71
C ALA A 170 -27.32 -14.86 -20.39
N LYS A 171 -26.22 -14.48 -21.05
CA LYS A 171 -25.30 -15.43 -21.70
C LYS A 171 -24.60 -16.36 -20.71
N LEU A 172 -24.21 -15.87 -19.53
CA LEU A 172 -23.54 -16.66 -18.51
C LEU A 172 -24.51 -17.65 -17.86
N VAL A 173 -25.75 -17.24 -17.60
CA VAL A 173 -26.81 -18.11 -17.07
C VAL A 173 -27.11 -19.25 -18.05
N ASP A 174 -27.22 -18.96 -19.35
CA ASP A 174 -27.47 -19.99 -20.36
C ASP A 174 -26.31 -20.99 -20.45
N LYS A 175 -25.06 -20.51 -20.42
CA LYS A 175 -23.87 -21.37 -20.38
C LYS A 175 -23.80 -22.22 -19.11
N ALA A 176 -24.12 -21.64 -17.95
CA ALA A 176 -24.12 -22.37 -16.68
C ALA A 176 -25.19 -23.47 -16.67
N LYS A 177 -26.38 -23.20 -17.24
CA LYS A 177 -27.43 -24.21 -17.41
C LYS A 177 -26.99 -25.35 -18.33
N ALA A 178 -26.41 -25.04 -19.49
CA ALA A 178 -25.91 -26.04 -20.43
C ALA A 178 -24.87 -26.98 -19.78
N HIS A 179 -23.88 -26.40 -19.08
CA HIS A 179 -22.86 -27.18 -18.39
C HIS A 179 -23.42 -28.06 -17.26
N LYS A 180 -24.46 -27.59 -16.55
CA LYS A 180 -25.13 -28.39 -15.52
C LYS A 180 -25.88 -29.58 -16.12
N SER A 181 -26.49 -29.42 -17.30
CA SER A 181 -27.15 -30.50 -18.03
C SER A 181 -26.17 -31.58 -18.52
N ASP A 182 -24.98 -31.19 -18.96
CA ASP A 182 -23.91 -32.11 -19.36
C ASP A 182 -23.34 -32.92 -18.18
N THR A 183 -23.38 -32.36 -16.97
CA THR A 183 -22.87 -33.03 -15.76
C THR A 183 -23.88 -33.99 -15.14
N ILE A 184 -25.18 -33.87 -15.46
CA ILE A 184 -26.26 -34.76 -14.98
C ILE A 184 -26.51 -35.92 -15.96
N SER A 185 -25.96 -35.85 -17.17
CA SER A 185 -26.12 -36.86 -18.22
C SER A 185 -24.95 -37.85 -18.35
N MET A 186 -23.99 -37.81 -17.42
CA MET A 186 -22.99 -38.86 -17.17
C MET A 186 -23.32 -39.60 -15.87
#